data_AF-A0A9D8HBN8-F1
#
_entry.id   AF-A0A9D8HBN8-F1
#
_cell.length_a   1.000
_cell.length_b   1.000
_cell.length_c   1.000
_cell.angle_alpha   90.00
_cell.angle_beta   90.00
_cell.angle_gamma   90.00
#
_symmetry.space_group_name_H-M   'P 1'
#
loop_
_entity.id
_entity.type
_entity.pdbx_description
1 polymer ?
#
loop_
_entity_poly.entity_id
_entity_poly.type
_entity_poly.pdbx_seq_one_letter_code
_entity_poly.pdbx_strand_id
1 'polypeptide(L)' 'SHLTPRLGNLDDTALADLAATIPAGTIGDPDDFGRCAAFLCSESARYITGSSLHVDGGAYKALQ' A
#
# COMPACT_ATOMS: atom_id res chain seq x y z
N SER A 1 -7.37 -3.64 14.78
CA SER A 1 -6.55 -3.19 13.63
C SER A 1 -6.19 -4.40 12.79
N HIS A 2 -6.17 -4.29 11.46
CA HIS A 2 -5.80 -5.39 10.54
C HIS A 2 -4.28 -5.50 10.35
N LEU A 3 -3.51 -5.21 11.41
CA LEU A 3 -2.06 -5.27 11.34
C LEU A 3 -1.62 -6.72 11.18
N THR A 4 -0.72 -6.96 10.23
CA THR A 4 -0.06 -8.25 10.13
C THR A 4 0.77 -8.49 11.40
N PRO A 5 1.02 -9.75 11.82
CA PRO A 5 1.82 -10.06 13.00
C PRO A 5 3.20 -9.38 13.00
N ARG A 6 3.76 -9.13 11.81
CA ARG A 6 5.04 -8.42 11.64
C ARG A 6 4.97 -6.97 12.14
N LEU A 7 3.85 -6.28 11.95
CA LEU A 7 3.64 -4.90 12.38
C LEU A 7 3.16 -4.83 13.84
N GLY A 8 2.33 -5.79 14.27
CA GLY A 8 1.77 -5.80 15.62
C GLY A 8 2.79 -6.00 16.75
N ASN A 9 3.98 -6.48 16.43
CA ASN A 9 5.07 -6.70 17.40
C ASN A 9 6.08 -5.54 17.46
N LEU A 10 5.90 -4.48 16.67
CA LEU A 10 6.78 -3.32 16.67
C LEU A 10 6.29 -2.27 17.66
N ASP A 11 7.23 -1.58 18.30
CA ASP A 11 6.91 -0.38 19.08
C ASP A 11 6.72 0.84 18.17
N ASP A 12 6.23 1.94 18.74
CA ASP A 12 5.89 3.16 18.00
C ASP A 12 7.11 3.76 17.28
N THR A 13 8.30 3.67 17.88
CA THR A 13 9.55 4.14 17.28
C THR A 13 9.90 3.32 16.04
N ALA A 14 9.85 1.99 16.14
CA ALA A 14 10.11 1.10 15.02
C ALA A 14 9.06 1.24 13.90
N LEU A 15 7.81 1.55 14.24
CA LEU A 15 6.78 1.87 13.24
C LEU A 15 7.07 3.19 12.53
N ALA A 16 7.52 4.23 13.25
CA ALA A 16 7.90 5.51 12.66
C ALA A 16 9.14 5.36 11.76
N ASP A 17 10.15 4.63 12.20
CA ASP A 17 11.35 4.35 11.41
C ASP A 17 11.01 3.58 10.13
N LEU A 18 10.13 2.57 10.23
CA LEU A 18 9.64 1.83 9.07
C LEU A 18 8.90 2.75 8.09
N ALA A 19 8.00 3.60 8.59
CA ALA A 19 7.26 4.55 7.76
C ALA A 19 8.21 5.51 7.00
N ALA A 20 9.29 5.95 7.64
CA ALA A 20 10.31 6.79 7.01
C ALA A 20 11.07 6.09 5.86
N THR A 21 11.07 4.76 5.79
CA THR A 21 11.65 4.03 4.65
C THR A 21 10.73 3.96 3.42
N ILE A 22 9.45 4.28 3.58
CA ILE A 22 8.43 4.26 2.53
C ILE A 22 8.35 5.68 1.94
N PRO A 23 8.42 5.87 0.61
CA PRO A 23 8.34 7.21 0.01
C PRO A 23 7.07 8.01 0.36
N ALA A 24 5.93 7.34 0.52
CA ALA A 24 4.71 7.97 1.01
C ALA A 24 4.78 8.46 2.47
N GLY A 25 5.80 8.04 3.24
CA GLY A 25 6.02 8.42 4.63
C GLY A 25 5.04 7.75 5.61
N THR A 26 4.25 6.79 5.16
CA THR A 26 3.23 6.11 5.97
C THR A 26 3.27 4.60 5.74
N ILE A 27 2.89 3.85 6.77
CA ILE A 27 2.59 2.42 6.63
C ILE A 27 1.21 2.30 5.98
N GLY A 28 1.11 1.48 4.94
CA GLY A 28 -0.15 1.31 4.20
C GLY A 28 -1.27 0.74 5.06
N ASP A 29 -2.49 1.18 4.77
CA ASP A 29 -3.71 0.62 5.35
C ASP A 29 -4.32 -0.40 4.36
N PRO A 30 -4.90 -1.52 4.83
CA PRO A 30 -5.62 -2.46 3.96
C PRO A 30 -6.70 -1.81 3.08
N ASP A 31 -7.30 -0.71 3.53
CA ASP A 31 -8.28 0.06 2.75
C ASP A 31 -7.66 0.72 1.52
N ASP A 32 -6.36 1.05 1.51
CA ASP A 32 -5.69 1.62 0.33
C ASP A 32 -5.73 0.63 -0.85
N PHE A 33 -5.45 -0.65 -0.57
CA PHE A 33 -5.60 -1.72 -1.54
C PHE A 33 -7.06 -1.94 -1.92
N GLY A 34 -7.96 -1.97 -0.92
CA GLY A 34 -9.40 -2.14 -1.14
C GLY A 34 -9.99 -1.08 -2.06
N ARG A 35 -9.61 0.19 -1.89
CA ARG A 35 -10.02 1.31 -2.75
C ARG A 35 -9.50 1.16 -4.18
N CYS A 36 -8.25 0.74 -4.36
CA CYS A 36 -7.70 0.45 -5.70
C CYS A 36 -8.46 -0.70 -6.38
N ALA A 37 -8.72 -1.79 -5.66
CA ALA A 37 -9.50 -2.91 -6.18
C ALA A 37 -10.92 -2.48 -6.57
N ALA A 38 -11.60 -1.69 -5.72
CA ALA A 38 -12.92 -1.16 -6.01
C ALA A 38 -12.93 -0.27 -7.26
N PHE A 39 -11.91 0.57 -7.46
CA PHE A 39 -11.74 1.36 -8.68
C PHE A 39 -11.57 0.45 -9.91
N LEU A 40 -10.70 -0.57 -9.84
CA LEU A 40 -10.46 -1.48 -10.96
C LEU A 40 -11.70 -2.33 -11.32
N CYS A 41 -12.60 -2.57 -10.37
CA CYS A 41 -13.89 -3.23 -10.61
C CYS A 41 -15.00 -2.26 -11.08
N SER A 42 -14.74 -0.96 -11.11
CA SER A 42 -15.74 0.05 -11.50
C SER A 42 -15.77 0.29 -13.01
N GLU A 43 -16.85 0.91 -13.50
CA GLU A 43 -16.97 1.33 -14.91
C GLU A 43 -15.86 2.31 -15.32
N SER A 44 -15.31 3.07 -14.38
CA SER A 44 -14.21 4.00 -14.64
C SER A 44 -12.94 3.31 -15.12
N ALA A 45 -12.77 2.01 -14.82
CA ALA A 45 -11.62 1.22 -15.23
C ALA A 45 -11.90 0.35 -16.48
N ARG A 46 -13.01 0.55 -17.19
CA ARG A 46 -13.48 -0.34 -18.29
C ARG A 46 -12.49 -0.64 -19.42
N TYR A 47 -11.45 0.18 -19.58
CA TYR A 47 -10.43 0.04 -20.62
C TYR A 47 -9.04 -0.28 -20.07
N ILE A 48 -8.94 -0.59 -18.78
CA ILE A 48 -7.71 -0.98 -18.10
C ILE A 48 -7.70 -2.51 -18.01
N THR A 49 -6.73 -3.13 -18.68
CA THR A 49 -6.53 -4.59 -18.62
C THR A 49 -5.04 -4.91 -18.84
N GLY A 50 -4.61 -6.09 -18.39
CA GLY A 50 -3.22 -6.56 -18.53
C GLY A 50 -2.16 -5.71 -17.83
N SER A 51 -2.58 -4.79 -16.95
CA SER A 51 -1.70 -3.87 -16.25
C SER A 51 -1.42 -4.35 -14.82
N SER A 52 -0.21 -4.13 -14.34
CA SER A 52 0.17 -4.35 -12.93
C SER A 52 0.20 -3.01 -12.20
N LEU A 53 -0.60 -2.87 -11.14
CA LEU A 53 -0.65 -1.66 -10.32
C LEU A 53 -0.04 -1.96 -8.94
N HIS A 54 1.02 -1.24 -8.59
CA HIS A 54 1.64 -1.34 -7.28
C HIS A 54 0.91 -0.44 -6.29
N VAL A 55 0.52 -1.00 -5.15
CA VAL A 55 -0.16 -0.29 -4.05
C VAL A 55 0.68 -0.47 -2.79
N ASP A 56 1.83 0.20 -2.76
CA ASP A 56 2.89 -0.03 -1.76
C ASP A 56 3.54 1.25 -1.22
N GLY A 57 2.92 2.42 -1.48
CA GLY A 57 3.46 3.71 -1.08
C GLY A 57 4.79 4.07 -1.73
N GLY A 58 5.17 3.40 -2.84
CA GLY A 58 6.44 3.58 -3.54
C GLY A 58 7.59 2.75 -2.98
N ALA A 59 7.32 1.77 -2.10
CA ALA A 59 8.37 0.93 -1.53
C ALA A 59 9.15 0.13 -2.59
N TYR A 60 8.50 -0.27 -3.68
CA TYR A 60 9.15 -0.94 -4.80
C TYR A 60 9.89 0.05 -5.71
N LYS A 61 11.22 0.03 -5.63
CA LYS A 61 12.09 1.02 -6.29
C LYS A 61 12.33 0.79 -7.79
N ALA A 62 12.02 -0.38 -8.34
CA ALA A 62 12.37 -0.68 -9.74
C ALA A 62 11.41 -0.04 -10.77
N LEU A 63 10.33 0.59 -10.31
CA LEU A 63 9.37 1.31 -11.15
C LEU A 63 9.52 2.84 -11.08
N GLN A 64 10.53 3.34 -10.36
CA GLN A 64 10.77 4.77 -10.16
C GLN A 64 11.77 5.33 -11.18
#